data_AF-A0AAN8WTQ8-F1
#
_entry.id   AF-A0AAN8WTQ8-F1
#
_cell.length_a   1.000
_cell.length_b   1.000
_cell.length_c   1.000
_cell.angle_alpha   90.00
_cell.angle_beta   90.00
_cell.angle_gamma   90.00
#
_symmetry.space_group_name_H-M   'P 1'
#
loop_
_entity.id
_entity.type
_entity.pdbx_description
1 polymer ?
#
loop_
_entity_poly.entity_id
_entity_poly.type
_entity_poly.pdbx_seq_one_letter_code
_entity_poly.pdbx_strand_id
1 'polypeptide(L)'
;MAQEMALSDAKIVVVAVGRDHYDYLPLLHLRGKILIDVSNNTERRKGPHYRSNAEYLQGLVPEGKVVKGFNVLSAYALENGGLQGSKEVFISGDHQDAKVVVSDLVRAMGFHPVDWGALQAARDIEDVPLRLMPSWKRPVAVVFGTFLFLWILAFISFQICYNLRLGGWDWGWKHLGMQNFNRVIAICAIWTLSFCYIPGLIAAYIQLWRGTKYSRFPNWLDDWLKMRKQLGLLMLGLAAMHACISAASISPQTTSWVYEEPTVVKALISVDANTSKTDTVKIYNNEFNWRGELFLTMGAVATCLLVVLGISSLPSVTATLSWREFTFIQSKLGWVALVVASAHDIFLAWNYMFLYWGCFNTLPIGPQYALYPPFIAVIMKIPLLLPPVDNYLQKIRKGYERNSKYETGKVEHA
;
A
#
# COMPACT_ATOMS: atom_id res chain seq x y z
N MET A 1 40.40 -32.37 -17.04
CA MET A 1 41.55 -32.21 -16.12
C MET A 1 41.36 -31.12 -15.06
N ALA A 2 41.31 -29.82 -15.37
CA ALA A 2 41.25 -28.78 -14.31
C ALA A 2 39.97 -28.80 -13.45
N GLN A 3 38.79 -28.98 -14.05
CA GLN A 3 37.51 -29.07 -13.31
C GLN A 3 37.41 -30.35 -12.48
N GLU A 4 37.85 -31.49 -13.03
CA GLU A 4 37.80 -32.79 -12.35
C GLU A 4 38.68 -32.81 -11.10
N MET A 5 39.88 -32.22 -11.17
CA MET A 5 40.76 -32.05 -10.00
C MET A 5 40.10 -31.20 -8.91
N ALA A 6 39.51 -30.05 -9.27
CA ALA A 6 38.83 -29.19 -8.30
C ALA A 6 37.63 -29.88 -7.62
N LEU A 7 36.95 -30.80 -8.32
CA LEU A 7 35.80 -31.52 -7.79
C LEU A 7 36.17 -32.72 -6.91
N SER A 8 37.36 -33.30 -7.09
CA SER A 8 37.77 -34.49 -6.34
C SER A 8 37.75 -34.25 -4.82
N ASP A 9 38.30 -33.12 -4.36
CA ASP A 9 38.41 -32.77 -2.93
C ASP A 9 37.20 -32.00 -2.38
N ALA A 10 36.31 -31.49 -3.24
CA ALA A 10 35.19 -30.65 -2.82
C ALA A 10 34.02 -31.47 -2.23
N LYS A 11 33.54 -31.12 -1.04
CA LYS A 11 32.29 -31.68 -0.46
C LYS A 11 31.04 -30.89 -0.85
N ILE A 12 31.24 -29.60 -1.13
CA ILE A 12 30.22 -28.63 -1.53
C ILE A 12 30.68 -28.02 -2.86
N VAL A 13 29.81 -28.02 -3.86
CA VAL A 13 30.09 -27.48 -5.19
C VAL A 13 29.07 -26.40 -5.51
N VAL A 14 29.53 -25.19 -5.80
CA VAL A 14 28.67 -24.11 -6.29
C VAL A 14 28.60 -24.20 -7.81
N VAL A 15 27.41 -24.45 -8.35
CA VAL A 15 27.19 -24.56 -9.80
C VAL A 15 26.93 -23.16 -10.37
N ALA A 16 28.01 -22.40 -10.56
CA ALA A 16 27.99 -21.01 -11.03
C ALA A 16 28.05 -20.89 -12.58
N VAL A 17 27.27 -21.72 -13.28
CA VAL A 17 27.14 -21.68 -14.74
C VAL A 17 25.68 -21.51 -15.14
N GLY A 18 25.42 -20.97 -16.33
CA GLY A 18 24.06 -20.89 -16.85
C GLY A 18 23.47 -22.28 -17.13
N ARG A 19 22.14 -22.41 -17.01
CA ARG A 19 21.41 -23.68 -17.23
C ARG A 19 21.77 -24.35 -18.56
N ASP A 20 22.00 -23.57 -19.61
CA ASP A 20 22.34 -24.06 -20.95
C ASP A 20 23.67 -24.83 -21.00
N HIS A 21 24.48 -24.74 -19.93
CA HIS A 21 25.75 -25.43 -19.80
C HIS A 21 25.71 -26.63 -18.85
N TYR A 22 24.54 -26.99 -18.30
CA TYR A 22 24.42 -28.07 -17.32
C TYR A 22 24.78 -29.44 -17.90
N ASP A 23 24.51 -29.66 -19.20
CA ASP A 23 24.79 -30.92 -19.88
C ASP A 23 26.31 -31.16 -20.08
N TYR A 24 27.14 -30.12 -19.93
CA TYR A 24 28.62 -30.23 -19.98
C TYR A 24 29.26 -30.42 -18.61
N LEU A 25 28.47 -30.49 -17.52
CA LEU A 25 29.00 -30.72 -16.18
C LEU A 25 29.60 -32.14 -16.08
N PRO A 26 30.72 -32.32 -15.37
CA PRO A 26 31.31 -33.66 -15.15
C PRO A 26 30.48 -34.45 -14.11
N LEU A 27 29.29 -34.92 -14.51
CA LEU A 27 28.26 -35.47 -13.62
C LEU A 27 28.76 -36.61 -12.70
N LEU A 28 29.68 -37.45 -13.18
CA LEU A 28 30.26 -38.54 -12.38
C LEU A 28 30.98 -38.02 -11.12
N HIS A 29 31.68 -36.90 -11.24
CA HIS A 29 32.42 -36.28 -10.14
C HIS A 29 31.51 -35.48 -9.21
N LEU A 30 30.22 -35.32 -9.52
CA LEU A 30 29.26 -34.58 -8.70
C LEU A 30 28.39 -35.49 -7.80
N ARG A 31 28.48 -36.81 -7.98
CA ARG A 31 27.71 -37.79 -7.21
C ARG A 31 28.04 -37.74 -5.72
N GLY A 32 27.00 -37.83 -4.88
CA GLY A 32 27.13 -37.80 -3.42
C GLY A 32 27.49 -36.45 -2.80
N LYS A 33 27.75 -35.41 -3.61
CA LYS A 33 28.14 -34.08 -3.15
C LYS A 33 26.93 -33.17 -2.94
N ILE A 34 27.12 -32.09 -2.18
CA ILE A 34 26.15 -31.01 -2.07
C ILE A 34 26.34 -30.08 -3.26
N LEU A 35 25.29 -29.88 -4.07
CA LEU A 35 25.32 -29.03 -5.25
C LEU A 35 24.46 -27.79 -5.00
N ILE A 36 25.07 -26.61 -4.98
CA ILE A 36 24.36 -25.35 -4.79
C ILE A 36 24.03 -24.77 -6.16
N ASP A 37 22.76 -24.80 -6.55
CA ASP A 37 22.25 -24.15 -7.76
C ASP A 37 22.00 -22.66 -7.49
N VAL A 38 22.81 -21.82 -8.15
CA VAL A 38 22.75 -20.35 -8.02
C VAL A 38 22.16 -19.67 -9.26
N SER A 39 21.66 -20.46 -10.21
CA SER A 39 21.26 -19.97 -11.53
C SER A 39 19.99 -19.10 -11.47
N ASN A 40 19.87 -18.17 -12.41
CA ASN A 40 18.64 -17.41 -12.64
C ASN A 40 18.17 -17.62 -14.08
N ASN A 41 16.85 -17.63 -14.28
CA ASN A 41 16.27 -17.58 -15.61
C ASN A 41 16.28 -16.13 -16.12
N THR A 42 16.42 -15.93 -17.43
CA THR A 42 16.27 -14.61 -18.07
C THR A 42 14.81 -14.18 -18.16
N GLU A 43 13.92 -15.15 -18.29
CA GLU A 43 12.47 -14.96 -18.37
C GLU A 43 11.73 -15.97 -17.50
N ARG A 44 10.50 -15.60 -17.16
CA ARG A 44 9.63 -16.46 -16.37
C ARG A 44 9.17 -17.67 -17.18
N ARG A 45 9.67 -18.84 -16.83
CA ARG A 45 9.26 -20.11 -17.45
C ARG A 45 7.99 -20.64 -16.75
N LYS A 46 6.99 -21.05 -17.53
CA LYS A 46 5.73 -21.62 -17.03
C LYS A 46 5.26 -22.76 -17.93
N GLY A 47 4.54 -23.70 -17.35
CA GLY A 47 3.88 -24.79 -18.08
C GLY A 47 3.62 -26.00 -17.18
N PRO A 48 2.74 -26.93 -17.60
CA PRO A 48 2.41 -28.13 -16.82
C PRO A 48 3.61 -29.05 -16.58
N HIS A 49 4.63 -28.99 -17.43
CA HIS A 49 5.89 -29.76 -17.31
C HIS A 49 7.09 -28.91 -16.91
N TYR A 50 6.87 -27.68 -16.45
CA TYR A 50 7.98 -26.81 -16.06
C TYR A 50 8.73 -27.37 -14.84
N ARG A 51 10.04 -27.51 -14.99
CA ARG A 51 11.00 -27.79 -13.92
C ARG A 51 11.93 -26.59 -13.76
N SER A 52 12.16 -26.19 -12.51
CA SER A 52 13.20 -25.22 -12.14
C SER A 52 14.59 -25.73 -12.57
N ASN A 53 15.57 -24.84 -12.60
CA ASN A 53 16.94 -25.25 -12.93
C ASN A 53 17.50 -26.18 -11.86
N ALA A 54 17.17 -25.96 -10.60
CA ALA A 54 17.56 -26.85 -9.50
C ALA A 54 16.93 -28.26 -9.63
N GLU A 55 15.65 -28.36 -9.99
CA GLU A 55 15.00 -29.67 -10.27
C GLU A 55 15.59 -30.35 -11.51
N TYR A 56 15.97 -29.57 -12.52
CA TYR A 56 16.66 -30.10 -13.71
C TYR A 56 18.04 -30.65 -13.34
N LEU A 57 18.83 -29.91 -12.55
CA LEU A 57 20.13 -30.34 -12.04
C LEU A 57 20.03 -31.61 -11.18
N GLN A 58 19.01 -31.70 -10.31
CA GLN A 58 18.75 -32.89 -9.51
C GLN A 58 18.43 -34.10 -10.38
N GLY A 59 17.77 -33.89 -11.53
CA GLY A 59 17.53 -34.94 -12.52
C GLY A 59 18.79 -35.40 -13.25
N LEU A 60 19.76 -34.50 -13.47
CA LEU A 60 21.06 -34.83 -14.11
C LEU A 60 22.01 -35.56 -13.15
N VAL A 61 21.95 -35.26 -11.85
CA VAL A 61 22.78 -35.91 -10.80
C VAL A 61 21.88 -36.48 -9.70
N PRO A 62 21.21 -37.63 -9.92
CA PRO A 62 20.27 -38.19 -8.94
C PRO A 62 20.89 -38.54 -7.58
N GLU A 63 22.17 -38.88 -7.56
CA GLU A 63 22.93 -39.17 -6.33
C GLU A 63 23.48 -37.90 -5.64
N GLY A 64 23.35 -36.74 -6.26
CA GLY A 64 23.75 -35.44 -5.70
C GLY A 64 22.66 -34.86 -4.81
N LYS A 65 23.05 -34.04 -3.84
CA LYS A 65 22.12 -33.33 -2.95
C LYS A 65 21.99 -31.88 -3.42
N VAL A 66 21.01 -31.59 -4.28
CA VAL A 66 20.82 -30.24 -4.82
C VAL A 66 20.14 -29.33 -3.80
N VAL A 67 20.68 -28.13 -3.65
CA VAL A 67 20.13 -27.03 -2.86
C VAL A 67 20.06 -25.78 -3.72
N LYS A 68 18.89 -25.17 -3.84
CA LYS A 68 18.74 -23.84 -4.43
C LYS A 68 19.17 -22.79 -3.42
N GLY A 69 19.99 -21.81 -3.84
CA GLY A 69 20.38 -20.70 -2.99
C GLY A 69 21.13 -19.61 -3.75
N PHE A 70 21.43 -18.49 -3.09
CA PHE A 70 22.23 -17.35 -3.59
C PHE A 70 21.72 -16.60 -4.82
N ASN A 71 20.73 -17.11 -5.54
CA ASN A 71 20.24 -16.54 -6.80
C ASN A 71 19.63 -15.13 -6.65
N VAL A 72 19.23 -14.74 -5.44
CA VAL A 72 18.71 -13.40 -5.14
C VAL A 72 19.81 -12.37 -4.83
N LEU A 73 21.06 -12.80 -4.70
CA LEU A 73 22.21 -11.92 -4.50
C LEU A 73 22.86 -11.58 -5.84
N SER A 74 23.19 -10.31 -6.03
CA SER A 74 24.02 -9.90 -7.17
C SER A 74 25.50 -10.17 -6.88
N ALA A 75 26.31 -10.35 -7.92
CA ALA A 75 27.77 -10.47 -7.77
C ALA A 75 28.37 -9.26 -7.03
N TYR A 76 27.88 -8.05 -7.33
CA TYR A 76 28.28 -6.82 -6.63
C TYR A 76 27.97 -6.84 -5.13
N ALA A 77 26.84 -7.41 -4.73
CA ALA A 77 26.48 -7.55 -3.32
C ALA A 77 27.40 -8.55 -2.58
N LEU A 78 27.84 -9.61 -3.26
CA LEU A 78 28.79 -10.57 -2.71
C LEU A 78 30.20 -9.95 -2.55
N GLU A 79 30.65 -9.17 -3.53
CA GLU A 79 31.96 -8.48 -3.46
C GLU A 79 32.02 -7.43 -2.33
N ASN A 80 30.93 -6.71 -2.09
CA ASN A 80 30.88 -5.63 -1.11
C ASN A 80 30.30 -6.04 0.26
N GLY A 81 30.16 -7.34 0.53
CA GLY A 81 29.72 -7.85 1.84
C GLY A 81 28.25 -7.56 2.19
N GLY A 82 27.37 -7.40 1.20
CA GLY A 82 25.93 -7.24 1.41
C GLY A 82 25.53 -5.94 2.14
N LEU A 83 26.32 -4.87 1.97
CA LEU A 83 26.05 -3.54 2.56
C LEU A 83 24.76 -2.89 2.04
N GLN A 84 24.30 -3.29 0.85
CA GLN A 84 23.10 -2.76 0.19
C GLN A 84 22.20 -3.90 -0.30
N GLY A 85 20.88 -3.76 -0.10
CA GLY A 85 19.88 -4.76 -0.49
C GLY A 85 19.47 -5.73 0.62
N SER A 86 18.66 -6.73 0.29
CA SER A 86 18.26 -7.75 1.27
C SER A 86 19.45 -8.64 1.62
N LYS A 87 19.61 -8.92 2.92
CA LYS A 87 20.55 -9.93 3.41
C LYS A 87 19.96 -11.34 3.40
N GLU A 88 18.69 -11.49 3.03
CA GLU A 88 18.03 -12.79 3.00
C GLU A 88 18.49 -13.60 1.79
N VAL A 89 18.86 -14.86 2.04
CA VAL A 89 19.12 -15.85 1.00
C VAL A 89 18.10 -16.97 1.16
N PHE A 90 17.20 -17.09 0.18
CA PHE A 90 16.21 -18.15 0.17
C PHE A 90 16.88 -19.48 -0.18
N ILE A 91 16.63 -20.50 0.64
CA ILE A 91 17.21 -21.84 0.49
C ILE A 91 16.08 -22.85 0.31
N SER A 92 16.21 -23.77 -0.64
CA SER A 92 15.31 -24.92 -0.74
C SER A 92 16.03 -26.17 -1.21
N GLY A 93 15.55 -27.34 -0.80
CA GLY A 93 16.17 -28.63 -1.11
C GLY A 93 15.53 -29.77 -0.33
N ASP A 94 15.60 -30.99 -0.87
CA ASP A 94 14.96 -32.17 -0.28
C ASP A 94 15.82 -32.85 0.78
N HIS A 95 17.10 -32.49 0.86
CA HIS A 95 18.07 -33.04 1.81
C HIS A 95 18.32 -32.05 2.96
N GLN A 96 17.82 -32.38 4.15
CA GLN A 96 17.90 -31.50 5.31
C GLN A 96 19.35 -31.25 5.76
N ASP A 97 20.20 -32.27 5.73
CA ASP A 97 21.62 -32.17 6.06
C ASP A 97 22.35 -31.21 5.11
N ALA A 98 22.07 -31.29 3.81
CA ALA A 98 22.62 -30.37 2.82
C ALA A 98 22.13 -28.93 3.06
N LYS A 99 20.85 -28.72 3.34
CA LYS A 99 20.30 -27.40 3.64
C LYS A 99 20.92 -26.76 4.88
N VAL A 100 21.19 -27.54 5.93
CA VAL A 100 21.86 -27.04 7.14
C VAL A 100 23.26 -26.55 6.80
N VAL A 101 24.05 -27.34 6.09
CA VAL A 101 25.41 -26.97 5.66
C VAL A 101 25.40 -25.69 4.80
N VAL A 102 24.47 -25.59 3.84
CA VAL A 102 24.35 -24.38 3.00
C VAL A 102 23.87 -23.18 3.81
N SER A 103 22.98 -23.37 4.78
CA SER A 103 22.53 -22.30 5.68
C SER A 103 23.67 -21.76 6.55
N ASP A 104 24.53 -22.64 7.04
CA ASP A 104 25.70 -22.24 7.84
C ASP A 104 26.73 -21.49 6.99
N LEU A 105 26.93 -21.91 5.73
CA LEU A 105 27.74 -21.15 4.76
C LEU A 105 27.17 -19.74 4.54
N VAL A 106 25.86 -19.60 4.33
CA VAL A 106 25.18 -18.31 4.18
C VAL A 106 25.40 -17.42 5.41
N ARG A 107 25.27 -17.97 6.62
CA ARG A 107 25.52 -17.23 7.87
C ARG A 107 26.98 -16.80 8.01
N ALA A 108 27.92 -17.68 7.69
CA ALA A 108 29.35 -17.40 7.74
C ALA A 108 29.75 -16.25 6.78
N MET A 109 29.02 -16.10 5.68
CA MET A 109 29.18 -14.99 4.73
C MET A 109 28.49 -13.68 5.18
N GLY A 110 27.84 -13.65 6.34
CA GLY A 110 27.16 -12.46 6.88
C GLY A 110 25.74 -12.23 6.34
N PHE A 111 25.15 -13.25 5.72
CA PHE A 111 23.78 -13.24 5.21
C PHE A 111 22.83 -14.03 6.12
N HIS A 112 21.52 -13.90 5.88
CA HIS A 112 20.47 -14.56 6.65
C HIS A 112 19.79 -15.64 5.80
N PRO A 113 20.00 -16.94 6.09
CA PRO A 113 19.32 -18.01 5.37
C PRO A 113 17.84 -18.06 5.74
N VAL A 114 16.98 -18.21 4.73
CA VAL A 114 15.53 -18.38 4.90
C VAL A 114 15.11 -19.68 4.18
N ASP A 115 14.78 -20.71 4.95
CA ASP A 115 14.40 -22.03 4.41
C ASP A 115 12.96 -22.00 3.87
N TRP A 116 12.82 -22.26 2.57
CA TRP A 116 11.55 -22.34 1.85
C TRP A 116 11.06 -23.79 1.66
N GLY A 117 11.72 -24.76 2.30
CA GLY A 117 11.31 -26.16 2.34
C GLY A 117 11.93 -27.01 1.24
N ALA A 118 11.09 -27.78 0.57
CA ALA A 118 11.48 -28.77 -0.43
C ALA A 118 12.00 -28.13 -1.73
N LEU A 119 12.72 -28.90 -2.55
CA LEU A 119 13.32 -28.43 -3.80
C LEU A 119 12.30 -27.85 -4.78
N GLN A 120 11.04 -28.29 -4.72
CA GLN A 120 9.93 -27.73 -5.51
C GLN A 120 9.78 -26.20 -5.34
N ALA A 121 10.11 -25.65 -4.16
CA ALA A 121 10.07 -24.21 -3.92
C ALA A 121 11.10 -23.42 -4.75
N ALA A 122 12.10 -24.10 -5.34
CA ALA A 122 13.07 -23.48 -6.23
C ALA A 122 12.41 -22.78 -7.44
N ARG A 123 11.23 -23.25 -7.88
CA ARG A 123 10.45 -22.62 -8.96
C ARG A 123 10.04 -21.19 -8.60
N ASP A 124 9.65 -20.96 -7.35
CA ASP A 124 9.27 -19.63 -6.88
C ASP A 124 10.50 -18.79 -6.52
N ILE A 125 11.56 -19.40 -5.99
CA ILE A 125 12.84 -18.73 -5.69
C ILE A 125 13.50 -18.18 -6.96
N GLU A 126 13.51 -18.95 -8.06
CA GLU A 126 14.03 -18.51 -9.37
C GLU A 126 13.25 -17.33 -9.96
N ASP A 127 11.97 -17.23 -9.61
CA ASP A 127 11.09 -16.15 -10.03
C ASP A 127 11.32 -14.85 -9.23
N VAL A 128 11.96 -14.90 -8.05
CA VAL A 128 12.10 -13.74 -7.16
C VAL A 128 12.84 -12.58 -7.86
N PRO A 129 14.04 -12.77 -8.45
CA PRO A 129 14.76 -11.66 -9.09
C PRO A 129 14.04 -11.09 -10.32
N LEU A 130 13.17 -11.87 -10.96
CA LEU A 130 12.39 -11.46 -12.13
C LEU A 130 11.18 -10.59 -11.79
N ARG A 131 10.75 -10.55 -10.53
CA ARG A 131 9.55 -9.83 -10.10
C ARG A 131 9.90 -8.43 -9.57
N LEU A 132 9.64 -7.40 -10.36
CA LEU A 132 9.67 -6.02 -9.87
C LEU A 132 8.39 -5.68 -9.09
N MET A 133 8.54 -5.46 -7.77
CA MET A 133 7.49 -4.98 -6.85
C MET A 133 6.10 -5.63 -7.04
N PRO A 134 5.99 -6.98 -6.99
CA PRO A 134 4.78 -7.69 -7.38
C PRO A 134 3.53 -7.30 -6.57
N SER A 135 3.71 -7.00 -5.28
CA SER A 135 2.63 -6.59 -4.38
C SER A 135 2.16 -5.15 -4.58
N TRP A 136 2.93 -4.32 -5.31
CA TRP A 136 2.61 -2.91 -5.56
C TRP A 136 1.95 -2.65 -6.91
N LYS A 137 2.09 -3.54 -7.89
CA LYS A 137 1.55 -3.33 -9.25
C LYS A 137 0.07 -2.97 -9.26
N ARG A 138 -0.76 -3.77 -8.58
CA ARG A 138 -2.22 -3.55 -8.51
C ARG A 138 -2.59 -2.33 -7.66
N PRO A 139 -2.07 -2.14 -6.43
CA PRO A 139 -2.34 -0.93 -5.65
C PRO A 139 -1.99 0.36 -6.39
N VAL A 140 -0.82 0.41 -7.03
CA VAL A 140 -0.38 1.58 -7.80
C VAL A 140 -1.34 1.85 -8.96
N ALA A 141 -1.75 0.82 -9.70
CA ALA A 141 -2.73 0.97 -10.78
C ALA A 141 -4.09 1.50 -10.27
N VAL A 142 -4.58 1.01 -9.13
CA VAL A 142 -5.83 1.47 -8.50
C VAL A 142 -5.74 2.93 -8.07
N VAL A 143 -4.67 3.32 -7.37
CA VAL A 143 -4.47 4.71 -6.92
C VAL A 143 -4.26 5.65 -8.10
N PHE A 144 -3.48 5.25 -9.10
CA PHE A 144 -3.27 6.03 -10.31
C PHE A 144 -4.56 6.21 -11.11
N GLY A 145 -5.34 5.15 -11.30
CA GLY A 145 -6.66 5.23 -11.94
C GLY A 145 -7.62 6.15 -11.17
N THR A 146 -7.60 6.08 -9.84
CA THR A 146 -8.39 6.97 -8.97
C THR A 146 -7.95 8.42 -9.13
N PHE A 147 -6.63 8.68 -9.12
CA PHE A 147 -6.06 10.00 -9.33
C PHE A 147 -6.47 10.58 -10.70
N LEU A 148 -6.34 9.80 -11.79
CA LEU A 148 -6.74 10.24 -13.12
C LEU A 148 -8.22 10.58 -13.22
N PHE A 149 -9.08 9.73 -12.63
CA PHE A 149 -10.52 9.99 -12.58
C PHE A 149 -10.83 11.31 -11.86
N LEU A 150 -10.26 11.50 -10.66
CA LEU A 150 -10.44 12.72 -9.88
C LEU A 150 -9.84 13.94 -10.56
N TRP A 151 -8.72 13.79 -11.27
CA TRP A 151 -8.08 14.83 -12.05
C TRP A 151 -8.99 15.31 -13.19
N ILE A 152 -9.58 14.37 -13.94
CA ILE A 152 -10.54 14.68 -15.01
C ILE A 152 -11.75 15.41 -14.42
N LEU A 153 -12.30 14.92 -13.31
CA LEU A 153 -13.44 15.55 -12.65
C LEU A 153 -13.12 16.99 -12.19
N ALA A 154 -11.94 17.20 -11.60
CA ALA A 154 -11.45 18.52 -11.20
C ALA A 154 -11.22 19.44 -12.40
N PHE A 155 -10.65 18.91 -13.49
CA PHE A 155 -10.43 19.67 -14.73
C PHE A 155 -11.76 20.12 -15.35
N ILE A 156 -12.75 19.23 -15.43
CA ILE A 156 -14.10 19.58 -15.89
C ILE A 156 -14.70 20.67 -15.00
N SER A 157 -14.63 20.50 -13.67
CA SER A 157 -15.24 21.41 -12.70
C SER A 157 -14.62 22.81 -12.69
N PHE A 158 -13.28 22.90 -12.72
CA PHE A 158 -12.56 24.17 -12.52
C PHE A 158 -12.09 24.83 -13.81
N GLN A 159 -11.87 24.07 -14.89
CA GLN A 159 -11.40 24.64 -16.16
C GLN A 159 -12.52 24.78 -17.19
N ILE A 160 -13.33 23.74 -17.38
CA ILE A 160 -14.39 23.76 -18.40
C ILE A 160 -15.60 24.54 -17.88
N CYS A 161 -16.16 24.13 -16.75
CA CYS A 161 -17.38 24.69 -16.21
C CYS A 161 -17.24 26.15 -15.77
N TYR A 162 -16.07 26.53 -15.25
CA TYR A 162 -15.77 27.92 -14.90
C TYR A 162 -15.84 28.83 -16.14
N ASN A 163 -15.21 28.42 -17.24
CA ASN A 163 -15.22 29.17 -18.50
C ASN A 163 -16.62 29.21 -19.13
N LEU A 164 -17.35 28.08 -19.12
CA LEU A 164 -18.73 28.03 -19.62
C LEU A 164 -19.67 28.98 -18.85
N ARG A 165 -19.49 29.13 -17.54
CA ARG A 165 -20.32 30.04 -16.71
C ARG A 165 -20.04 31.52 -16.99
N LEU A 166 -18.79 31.88 -17.32
CA LEU A 166 -18.38 33.26 -17.56
C LEU A 166 -18.61 33.72 -19.01
N GLY A 167 -19.03 32.82 -19.91
CA GLY A 167 -19.31 33.16 -21.31
C GLY A 167 -18.05 33.45 -22.14
N GLY A 168 -16.87 33.01 -21.70
CA GLY A 168 -15.59 33.22 -22.38
C GLY A 168 -14.55 32.18 -21.97
N TRP A 169 -13.55 31.96 -22.83
CA TRP A 169 -12.47 30.98 -22.59
C TRP A 169 -11.20 31.67 -22.11
N ASP A 170 -10.94 31.62 -20.79
CA ASP A 170 -9.65 31.93 -20.20
C ASP A 170 -8.89 30.62 -19.90
N TRP A 171 -7.83 30.36 -20.68
CA TRP A 171 -6.95 29.20 -20.52
C TRP A 171 -5.85 29.41 -19.47
N GLY A 172 -6.01 30.36 -18.54
CA GLY A 172 -5.03 30.61 -17.49
C GLY A 172 -4.59 29.35 -16.76
N TRP A 173 -3.36 28.88 -17.05
CA TRP A 173 -2.76 27.67 -16.48
C TRP A 173 -2.33 27.80 -15.01
N LYS A 174 -2.48 29.01 -14.44
CA LYS A 174 -1.98 29.41 -13.12
C LYS A 174 -2.44 28.53 -11.95
N HIS A 175 -3.58 27.85 -12.06
CA HIS A 175 -4.14 27.02 -10.98
C HIS A 175 -4.02 25.51 -11.22
N LEU A 176 -3.59 25.09 -12.41
CA LEU A 176 -3.55 23.67 -12.77
C LEU A 176 -2.43 22.91 -12.04
N GLY A 177 -1.21 23.46 -12.04
CA GLY A 177 -0.02 22.75 -11.55
C GLY A 177 0.01 22.53 -10.03
N MET A 178 -0.42 23.52 -9.24
CA MET A 178 -0.34 23.45 -7.77
C MET A 178 -1.71 23.31 -7.11
N GLN A 179 -2.66 24.21 -7.38
CA GLN A 179 -3.93 24.23 -6.65
C GLN A 179 -4.83 23.03 -6.99
N ASN A 180 -5.03 22.74 -8.28
CA ASN A 180 -5.82 21.59 -8.70
C ASN A 180 -5.13 20.28 -8.30
N PHE A 181 -3.81 20.19 -8.46
CA PHE A 181 -3.04 19.05 -7.99
C PHE A 181 -3.20 18.82 -6.49
N ASN A 182 -3.02 19.84 -5.65
CA ASN A 182 -3.17 19.74 -4.20
C ASN A 182 -4.57 19.26 -3.79
N ARG A 183 -5.62 19.74 -4.47
CA ARG A 183 -7.00 19.29 -4.24
C ARG A 183 -7.17 17.81 -4.61
N VAL A 184 -6.71 17.41 -5.80
CA VAL A 184 -6.89 16.03 -6.30
C VAL A 184 -6.15 15.03 -5.42
N ILE A 185 -4.92 15.34 -4.99
CA ILE A 185 -4.13 14.43 -4.15
C ILE A 185 -4.72 14.29 -2.74
N ALA A 186 -5.31 15.36 -2.18
CA ALA A 186 -6.01 15.30 -0.89
C ALA A 186 -7.21 14.37 -0.95
N ILE A 187 -8.03 14.50 -2.01
CA ILE A 187 -9.20 13.66 -2.23
C ILE A 187 -8.79 12.22 -2.53
N CYS A 188 -7.75 12.03 -3.35
CA CYS A 188 -7.22 10.70 -3.64
C CYS A 188 -6.69 10.02 -2.36
N ALA A 189 -6.07 10.77 -1.44
CA ALA A 189 -5.62 10.23 -0.16
C ALA A 189 -6.80 9.73 0.70
N ILE A 190 -7.85 10.53 0.90
CA ILE A 190 -8.98 10.12 1.74
C ILE A 190 -9.82 8.99 1.11
N TRP A 191 -9.92 8.94 -0.22
CA TRP A 191 -10.50 7.81 -0.96
C TRP A 191 -9.67 6.54 -0.73
N THR A 192 -8.35 6.63 -0.89
CA THR A 192 -7.45 5.49 -0.70
C THR A 192 -7.45 5.00 0.74
N LEU A 193 -7.54 5.91 1.72
CA LEU A 193 -7.73 5.56 3.14
C LEU A 193 -9.02 4.76 3.34
N SER A 194 -10.13 5.20 2.73
CA SER A 194 -11.41 4.49 2.78
C SER A 194 -11.33 3.10 2.15
N PHE A 195 -10.63 2.98 1.01
CA PHE A 195 -10.39 1.70 0.33
C PHE A 195 -9.53 0.72 1.14
N CYS A 196 -8.82 1.18 2.18
CA CYS A 196 -8.15 0.29 3.13
C CYS A 196 -9.14 -0.40 4.08
N TYR A 197 -10.25 0.24 4.44
CA TYR A 197 -11.20 -0.26 5.45
C TYR A 197 -12.44 -0.94 4.85
N ILE A 198 -12.94 -0.46 3.72
CA ILE A 198 -14.11 -1.02 3.01
C ILE A 198 -14.03 -2.53 2.77
N PRO A 199 -12.93 -3.13 2.27
CA PRO A 199 -12.89 -4.58 2.05
C PRO A 199 -13.04 -5.38 3.35
N GLY A 200 -12.57 -4.85 4.48
CA GLY A 200 -12.77 -5.48 5.79
C GLY A 200 -14.24 -5.48 6.24
N LEU A 201 -14.99 -4.43 5.87
CA LEU A 201 -16.43 -4.34 6.12
C LEU A 201 -17.19 -5.35 5.26
N ILE A 202 -16.90 -5.39 3.96
CA ILE A 202 -17.50 -6.35 3.03
C ILE A 202 -17.24 -7.78 3.51
N ALA A 203 -16.00 -8.09 3.94
CA ALA A 203 -15.67 -9.41 4.45
C ALA A 203 -16.48 -9.77 5.71
N ALA A 204 -16.72 -8.81 6.62
CA ALA A 204 -17.55 -9.01 7.80
C ALA A 204 -19.01 -9.30 7.42
N TYR A 205 -19.58 -8.56 6.47
CA TYR A 205 -20.93 -8.82 5.96
C TYR A 205 -21.04 -10.18 5.27
N ILE A 206 -20.04 -10.59 4.49
CA ILE A 206 -20.01 -11.94 3.89
C ILE A 206 -19.94 -13.01 4.98
N GLN A 207 -19.14 -12.82 6.04
CA GLN A 207 -19.07 -13.74 7.17
C GLN A 207 -20.42 -13.87 7.88
N LEU A 208 -21.12 -12.75 8.13
CA LEU A 208 -22.46 -12.74 8.71
C LEU A 208 -23.47 -13.45 7.80
N TRP A 209 -23.43 -13.15 6.50
CA TRP A 209 -24.34 -13.73 5.50
C TRP A 209 -24.12 -15.23 5.31
N ARG A 210 -22.87 -15.72 5.37
CA ARG A 210 -22.56 -17.17 5.30
C ARG A 210 -22.73 -17.86 6.64
N GLY A 211 -22.51 -17.17 7.75
CA GLY A 211 -22.60 -17.73 9.10
C GLY A 211 -21.43 -18.65 9.45
N THR A 212 -20.29 -18.53 8.76
CA THR A 212 -19.08 -19.34 8.96
C THR A 212 -17.84 -18.54 8.54
N LYS A 213 -16.69 -18.82 9.17
CA LYS A 213 -15.39 -18.25 8.78
C LYS A 213 -14.60 -19.16 7.82
N TYR A 214 -15.01 -20.41 7.66
CA TYR A 214 -14.25 -21.44 6.93
C TYR A 214 -14.47 -21.38 5.41
N SER A 215 -15.41 -20.55 4.95
CA SER A 215 -15.68 -20.35 3.54
C SER A 215 -14.71 -19.32 2.92
N ARG A 216 -14.02 -19.71 1.84
CA ARG A 216 -13.07 -18.83 1.12
C ARG A 216 -13.77 -17.60 0.55
N PHE A 217 -13.16 -16.42 0.71
CA PHE A 217 -13.65 -15.20 0.08
C PHE A 217 -13.54 -15.26 -1.45
N PRO A 218 -14.40 -14.52 -2.19
CA PRO A 218 -14.23 -14.34 -3.63
C PRO A 218 -12.84 -13.79 -3.95
N ASN A 219 -12.24 -14.23 -5.07
CA ASN A 219 -10.86 -13.87 -5.43
C ASN A 219 -10.62 -12.35 -5.47
N TRP A 220 -11.58 -11.57 -5.96
CA TRP A 220 -11.46 -10.11 -6.02
C TRP A 220 -11.35 -9.47 -4.63
N LEU A 221 -12.04 -10.01 -3.62
CA LEU A 221 -12.03 -9.48 -2.26
C LEU A 221 -10.76 -9.93 -1.53
N ASP A 222 -10.34 -11.18 -1.73
CA ASP A 222 -9.08 -11.71 -1.19
C ASP A 222 -7.88 -10.90 -1.72
N ASP A 223 -7.86 -10.62 -3.02
CA ASP A 223 -6.85 -9.76 -3.63
C ASP A 223 -6.88 -8.34 -3.07
N TRP A 224 -8.06 -7.75 -2.86
CA TRP A 224 -8.19 -6.42 -2.26
C TRP A 224 -7.72 -6.39 -0.79
N LEU A 225 -8.08 -7.39 0.01
CA LEU A 225 -7.65 -7.50 1.40
C LEU A 225 -6.12 -7.58 1.55
N LYS A 226 -5.43 -8.21 0.59
CA LYS A 226 -3.96 -8.32 0.53
C LYS A 226 -3.27 -7.02 0.14
N MET A 227 -3.97 -6.13 -0.59
CA MET A 227 -3.42 -4.84 -1.06
C MET A 227 -3.47 -3.73 -0.01
N ARG A 228 -4.13 -3.93 1.13
CA ARG A 228 -4.39 -2.89 2.14
C ARG A 228 -3.14 -2.18 2.63
N LYS A 229 -2.03 -2.90 2.84
CA LYS A 229 -0.76 -2.30 3.29
C LYS A 229 -0.23 -1.30 2.26
N GLN A 230 -0.19 -1.69 0.98
CA GLN A 230 0.33 -0.87 -0.10
C GLN A 230 -0.59 0.33 -0.38
N LEU A 231 -1.91 0.14 -0.34
CA LEU A 231 -2.87 1.24 -0.43
C LEU A 231 -2.66 2.26 0.70
N GLY A 232 -2.48 1.79 1.94
CA GLY A 232 -2.20 2.65 3.10
C GLY A 232 -0.90 3.45 2.94
N LEU A 233 0.17 2.83 2.44
CA LEU A 233 1.44 3.53 2.21
C LEU A 233 1.36 4.57 1.08
N LEU A 234 0.66 4.27 -0.02
CA LEU A 234 0.42 5.24 -1.11
C LEU A 234 -0.43 6.42 -0.61
N MET A 235 -1.47 6.13 0.17
CA MET A 235 -2.29 7.14 0.82
C MET A 235 -1.48 8.06 1.73
N LEU A 236 -0.58 7.51 2.55
CA LEU A 236 0.29 8.31 3.42
C LEU A 236 1.18 9.24 2.59
N GLY A 237 1.76 8.76 1.48
CA GLY A 237 2.54 9.59 0.56
C GLY A 237 1.74 10.75 -0.04
N LEU A 238 0.51 10.48 -0.49
CA LEU A 238 -0.40 11.51 -1.01
C LEU A 238 -0.80 12.53 0.07
N ALA A 239 -1.13 12.06 1.28
CA ALA A 239 -1.49 12.92 2.40
C ALA A 239 -0.31 13.79 2.86
N ALA A 240 0.92 13.26 2.87
CA ALA A 240 2.12 14.00 3.21
C ALA A 240 2.41 15.10 2.17
N MET A 241 2.29 14.78 0.87
CA MET A 241 2.46 15.78 -0.19
C MET A 241 1.39 16.88 -0.09
N HIS A 242 0.13 16.51 0.19
CA HIS A 242 -0.93 17.47 0.45
C HIS A 242 -0.63 18.38 1.64
N ALA A 243 -0.16 17.82 2.76
CA ALA A 243 0.20 18.59 3.95
C ALA A 243 1.32 19.59 3.65
N CYS A 244 2.39 19.17 2.96
CA CYS A 244 3.50 20.04 2.60
C CYS A 244 3.08 21.19 1.68
N ILE A 245 2.32 20.90 0.61
CA ILE A 245 1.86 21.92 -0.33
C ILE A 245 0.89 22.89 0.35
N SER A 246 -0.02 22.38 1.19
CA SER A 246 -0.99 23.21 1.91
C SER A 246 -0.31 24.12 2.93
N ALA A 247 0.66 23.61 3.69
CA ALA A 247 1.44 24.41 4.62
C ALA A 247 2.25 25.50 3.92
N ALA A 248 2.80 25.23 2.73
CA ALA A 248 3.55 26.21 1.94
C ALA A 248 2.66 27.27 1.25
N SER A 249 1.35 26.99 1.09
CA SER A 249 0.44 27.85 0.33
C SER A 249 -0.60 28.58 1.18
N ILE A 250 -0.68 28.31 2.48
CA ILE A 250 -1.65 28.95 3.37
C ILE A 250 -1.24 30.40 3.66
N SER A 251 -2.13 31.34 3.34
CA SER A 251 -1.94 32.76 3.62
C SER A 251 -3.29 33.47 3.63
N PRO A 252 -3.43 34.65 4.25
CA PRO A 252 -4.67 35.41 4.20
C PRO A 252 -5.13 35.75 2.77
N GLN A 253 -4.19 35.86 1.83
CA GLN A 253 -4.46 36.18 0.42
C GLN A 253 -4.96 34.96 -0.37
N THR A 254 -4.42 33.78 -0.11
CA THR A 254 -4.78 32.54 -0.84
C THR A 254 -5.95 31.79 -0.19
N THR A 255 -6.11 31.90 1.13
CA THR A 255 -7.08 31.15 1.93
C THR A 255 -7.75 32.06 2.97
N SER A 256 -8.31 33.19 2.51
CA SER A 256 -8.93 34.20 3.38
C SER A 256 -10.01 33.67 4.31
N TRP A 257 -10.76 32.64 3.92
CA TRP A 257 -11.84 32.05 4.72
C TRP A 257 -11.38 31.36 6.02
N VAL A 258 -10.09 31.08 6.16
CA VAL A 258 -9.47 30.49 7.36
C VAL A 258 -9.17 31.57 8.42
N TYR A 259 -9.03 32.82 7.99
CA TYR A 259 -8.65 33.95 8.83
C TYR A 259 -9.85 34.80 9.22
N GLU A 260 -9.69 35.66 10.21
CA GLU A 260 -10.66 36.69 10.54
C GLU A 260 -10.87 37.66 9.36
N GLU A 261 -12.06 38.28 9.32
CA GLU A 261 -12.40 39.17 8.21
C GLU A 261 -11.43 40.37 8.13
N PRO A 262 -10.93 40.71 6.93
CA PRO A 262 -9.97 41.79 6.78
C PRO A 262 -10.63 43.14 7.10
N THR A 263 -9.89 44.00 7.79
CA THR A 263 -10.33 45.38 8.02
C THR A 263 -10.25 46.16 6.70
N VAL A 264 -11.35 46.82 6.33
CA VAL A 264 -11.44 47.58 5.07
C VAL A 264 -11.21 49.05 5.37
N VAL A 265 -10.12 49.61 4.84
CA VAL A 265 -9.77 51.03 5.00
C VAL A 265 -9.82 51.71 3.63
N LYS A 266 -10.35 52.93 3.58
CA LYS A 266 -10.26 53.78 2.39
C LYS A 266 -8.93 54.51 2.42
N ALA A 267 -8.07 54.23 1.45
CA ALA A 267 -6.75 54.85 1.33
C ALA A 267 -6.65 55.65 0.01
N LEU A 268 -5.95 56.78 0.05
CA LEU A 268 -5.53 57.50 -1.15
C LEU A 268 -4.30 56.78 -1.72
N ILE A 269 -4.48 56.12 -2.87
CA ILE A 269 -3.42 55.41 -3.58
C ILE A 269 -2.92 56.33 -4.71
N SER A 270 -1.63 56.66 -4.73
CA SER A 270 -1.02 57.32 -5.88
C SER A 270 -0.84 56.30 -7.00
N VAL A 271 -1.58 56.45 -8.10
CA VAL A 271 -1.44 55.58 -9.28
C VAL A 271 -0.29 56.07 -10.15
N ASP A 272 -0.12 57.40 -10.23
CA ASP A 272 0.99 58.09 -10.91
C ASP A 272 1.38 59.34 -10.11
N ALA A 273 2.49 60.00 -10.49
CA ALA A 273 3.04 61.19 -9.80
C ALA A 273 2.03 62.34 -9.58
N ASN A 274 1.00 62.45 -10.41
CA ASN A 274 -0.03 63.51 -10.34
C ASN A 274 -1.45 63.00 -10.08
N THR A 275 -1.65 61.69 -9.95
CA THR A 275 -3.00 61.11 -9.88
C THR A 275 -3.15 60.26 -8.63
N SER A 276 -3.92 60.75 -7.66
CA SER A 276 -4.33 59.96 -6.50
C SER A 276 -5.77 59.50 -6.67
N LYS A 277 -6.01 58.21 -6.43
CA LYS A 277 -7.34 57.60 -6.44
C LYS A 277 -7.64 57.08 -5.05
N THR A 278 -8.81 57.39 -4.52
CA THR A 278 -9.29 56.74 -3.29
C THR A 278 -9.73 55.33 -3.65
N ASP A 279 -9.09 54.33 -3.06
CA ASP A 279 -9.46 52.93 -3.23
C ASP A 279 -9.64 52.26 -1.86
N THR A 280 -10.41 51.17 -1.86
CA THR A 280 -10.60 50.34 -0.67
C THR A 280 -9.47 49.32 -0.56
N VAL A 281 -8.65 49.45 0.46
CA VAL A 281 -7.57 48.51 0.77
C VAL A 281 -8.04 47.57 1.87
N LYS A 282 -7.94 46.26 1.61
CA LYS A 282 -8.20 45.20 2.59
C LYS A 282 -6.92 44.92 3.36
N ILE A 283 -6.93 45.19 4.67
CA ILE A 283 -5.84 44.87 5.57
C ILE A 283 -6.15 43.53 6.21
N TYR A 284 -5.43 42.50 5.78
CA TYR A 284 -5.58 41.15 6.29
C TYR A 284 -4.87 41.01 7.64
N ASN A 285 -5.56 40.44 8.62
CA ASN A 285 -4.94 39.96 9.85
C ASN A 285 -4.48 38.49 9.66
N ASN A 286 -3.46 38.08 10.39
CA ASN A 286 -2.96 36.70 10.44
C ASN A 286 -3.66 35.86 11.53
N GLU A 287 -4.68 36.40 12.19
CA GLU A 287 -5.49 35.67 13.17
C GLU A 287 -6.44 34.68 12.47
N PHE A 288 -6.39 33.43 12.90
CA PHE A 288 -7.31 32.39 12.44
C PHE A 288 -8.68 32.58 13.08
N ASN A 289 -9.74 32.35 12.31
CA ASN A 289 -11.08 32.25 12.86
C ASN A 289 -11.32 30.83 13.44
N TRP A 290 -12.36 30.67 14.26
CA TRP A 290 -12.67 29.38 14.93
C TRP A 290 -12.75 28.20 13.96
N ARG A 291 -13.27 28.42 12.75
CA ARG A 291 -13.43 27.38 11.72
C ARG A 291 -12.07 27.00 11.13
N GLY A 292 -11.23 27.99 10.87
CA GLY A 292 -9.86 27.82 10.40
C GLY A 292 -9.01 27.05 11.41
N GLU A 293 -9.13 27.38 12.70
CA GLU A 293 -8.42 26.67 13.78
C GLU A 293 -8.81 25.18 13.82
N LEU A 294 -10.11 24.86 13.78
CA LEU A 294 -10.58 23.47 13.76
C LEU A 294 -10.17 22.76 12.46
N PHE A 295 -10.28 23.41 11.31
CA PHE A 295 -9.86 22.88 10.02
C PHE A 295 -8.39 22.45 10.04
N LEU A 296 -7.49 23.33 10.46
CA LEU A 296 -6.05 23.06 10.49
C LEU A 296 -5.67 22.05 11.56
N THR A 297 -6.28 22.14 12.74
CA THR A 297 -6.03 21.20 13.85
C THR A 297 -6.42 19.77 13.47
N MET A 298 -7.59 19.57 12.86
CA MET A 298 -8.02 18.24 12.40
C MET A 298 -7.10 17.71 11.31
N GLY A 299 -6.62 18.56 10.39
CA GLY A 299 -5.62 18.18 9.39
C GLY A 299 -4.33 17.69 10.03
N ALA A 300 -3.78 18.47 10.97
CA ALA A 300 -2.54 18.14 11.67
C ALA A 300 -2.65 16.84 12.50
N VAL A 301 -3.73 16.66 13.25
CA VAL A 301 -3.98 15.44 14.03
C VAL A 301 -4.15 14.22 13.11
N ALA A 302 -4.89 14.36 12.00
CA ALA A 302 -5.01 13.30 11.01
C ALA A 302 -3.64 12.89 10.46
N THR A 303 -2.81 13.85 10.04
CA THR A 303 -1.44 13.56 9.55
C THR A 303 -0.60 12.84 10.59
N CYS A 304 -0.65 13.25 11.87
CA CYS A 304 0.07 12.57 12.94
C CYS A 304 -0.37 11.11 13.10
N LEU A 305 -1.68 10.84 13.11
CA LEU A 305 -2.21 9.48 13.18
C LEU A 305 -1.78 8.65 11.97
N LEU A 306 -1.82 9.21 10.76
CA LEU A 306 -1.38 8.54 9.54
C LEU A 306 0.11 8.19 9.57
N VAL A 307 0.95 9.06 10.13
CA VAL A 307 2.38 8.78 10.34
C VAL A 307 2.57 7.60 11.30
N VAL A 308 1.81 7.50 12.39
CA VAL A 308 1.84 6.34 13.30
C VAL A 308 1.47 5.04 12.58
N LEU A 309 0.45 5.06 11.71
CA LEU A 309 0.08 3.92 10.85
C LEU A 309 1.21 3.55 9.86
N GLY A 310 1.90 4.54 9.32
CA GLY A 310 3.05 4.35 8.43
C GLY A 310 4.24 3.72 9.14
N ILE A 311 4.65 4.26 10.29
CA ILE A 311 5.77 3.76 11.09
C ILE A 311 5.53 2.31 11.51
N SER A 312 4.32 2.01 11.99
CA SER A 312 3.96 0.63 12.38
C SER A 312 3.88 -0.36 11.20
N SER A 313 3.98 0.11 9.95
CA SER A 313 4.07 -0.72 8.74
C SER A 313 5.50 -1.09 8.34
N LEU A 314 6.51 -0.49 8.99
CA LEU A 314 7.92 -0.85 8.83
C LEU A 314 8.15 -2.26 9.38
N PRO A 315 8.77 -3.19 8.64
CA PRO A 315 8.96 -4.57 9.09
C PRO A 315 9.64 -4.69 10.46
N SER A 316 10.63 -3.84 10.75
CA SER A 316 11.32 -3.81 12.04
C SER A 316 10.41 -3.45 13.21
N VAL A 317 9.48 -2.51 13.01
CA VAL A 317 8.50 -2.10 14.03
C VAL A 317 7.37 -3.12 14.13
N THR A 318 6.84 -3.60 13.00
CA THR A 318 5.79 -4.62 13.00
C THR A 318 6.24 -5.89 13.71
N ALA A 319 7.51 -6.29 13.54
CA ALA A 319 8.07 -7.49 14.17
C ALA A 319 8.16 -7.41 15.71
N THR A 320 8.19 -6.20 16.29
CA THR A 320 8.22 -6.00 17.75
C THR A 320 6.84 -5.91 18.39
N LEU A 321 5.78 -5.78 17.60
CA LEU A 321 4.41 -5.59 18.11
C LEU A 321 3.70 -6.94 18.27
N SER A 322 2.99 -7.11 19.39
CA SER A 322 2.02 -8.18 19.52
C SER A 322 0.85 -7.97 18.54
N TRP A 323 0.13 -9.05 18.24
CA TRP A 323 -1.04 -8.96 17.36
C TRP A 323 -2.13 -8.01 17.90
N ARG A 324 -2.25 -7.88 19.23
CA ARG A 324 -3.21 -6.97 19.89
C ARG A 324 -2.82 -5.51 19.67
N GLU A 325 -1.54 -5.17 19.84
CA GLU A 325 -1.02 -3.82 19.63
C GLU A 325 -1.10 -3.43 18.15
N PHE A 326 -0.67 -4.33 17.26
CA PHE A 326 -0.77 -4.13 15.82
C PHE A 326 -2.23 -3.87 15.39
N THR A 327 -3.17 -4.68 15.88
CA THR A 327 -4.59 -4.52 15.56
C THR A 327 -5.17 -3.23 16.14
N PHE A 328 -4.74 -2.81 17.33
CA PHE A 328 -5.16 -1.53 17.91
C PHE A 328 -4.72 -0.36 17.02
N ILE A 329 -3.46 -0.33 16.59
CA ILE A 329 -2.92 0.72 15.74
C ILE A 329 -3.60 0.69 14.35
N GLN A 330 -3.48 -0.44 13.64
CA GLN A 330 -3.91 -0.54 12.24
C GLN A 330 -5.43 -0.62 12.05
N SER A 331 -6.20 -0.87 13.12
CA SER A 331 -7.67 -0.85 13.07
C SER A 331 -8.26 0.33 13.83
N LYS A 332 -8.04 0.43 15.14
CA LYS A 332 -8.74 1.44 15.97
C LYS A 332 -8.25 2.85 15.65
N LEU A 333 -6.94 3.09 15.73
CA LEU A 333 -6.37 4.40 15.35
C LEU A 333 -6.59 4.67 13.86
N GLY A 334 -6.59 3.64 13.03
CA GLY A 334 -6.95 3.72 11.62
C GLY A 334 -8.33 4.33 11.35
N TRP A 335 -9.37 3.87 12.06
CA TRP A 335 -10.71 4.44 11.98
C TRP A 335 -10.79 5.86 12.55
N VAL A 336 -10.06 6.15 13.63
CA VAL A 336 -9.96 7.51 14.19
C VAL A 336 -9.34 8.44 13.15
N ALA A 337 -8.27 8.03 12.48
CA ALA A 337 -7.63 8.82 11.42
C ALA A 337 -8.60 9.12 10.27
N LEU A 338 -9.41 8.14 9.84
CA LEU A 338 -10.44 8.36 8.81
C LEU A 338 -11.48 9.39 9.25
N VAL A 339 -12.00 9.29 10.47
CA VAL A 339 -13.00 10.25 11.00
C VAL A 339 -12.41 11.65 11.15
N VAL A 340 -11.20 11.78 11.70
CA VAL A 340 -10.53 13.08 11.88
C VAL A 340 -10.18 13.70 10.51
N ALA A 341 -9.72 12.91 9.55
CA ALA A 341 -9.48 13.37 8.17
C ALA A 341 -10.78 13.80 7.47
N SER A 342 -11.89 13.10 7.70
CA SER A 342 -13.21 13.55 7.22
C SER A 342 -13.66 14.84 7.90
N ALA A 343 -13.43 15.00 9.22
CA ALA A 343 -13.76 16.23 9.94
C ALA A 343 -12.98 17.43 9.39
N HIS A 344 -11.71 17.26 9.05
CA HIS A 344 -10.91 18.28 8.34
C HIS A 344 -11.62 18.76 7.07
N ASP A 345 -12.10 17.86 6.20
CA ASP A 345 -12.79 18.25 4.97
C ASP A 345 -14.22 18.82 5.22
N ILE A 346 -14.90 18.37 6.29
CA ILE A 346 -16.18 18.95 6.71
C ILE A 346 -16.00 20.43 7.13
N PHE A 347 -14.97 20.76 7.90
CA PHE A 347 -14.67 22.14 8.26
C PHE A 347 -14.26 22.97 7.04
N LEU A 348 -13.61 22.38 6.03
CA LEU A 348 -13.35 23.04 4.74
C LEU A 348 -14.64 23.47 4.04
N ALA A 349 -15.72 22.70 4.13
CA ALA A 349 -16.97 22.95 3.39
C ALA A 349 -18.17 23.37 4.25
N TRP A 350 -17.96 23.71 5.52
CA TRP A 350 -18.99 23.92 6.54
C TRP A 350 -20.28 24.61 6.06
N ASN A 351 -20.16 25.74 5.36
CA ASN A 351 -21.31 26.57 4.96
C ASN A 351 -21.98 26.15 3.65
N TYR A 352 -21.38 25.26 2.86
CA TYR A 352 -21.84 25.01 1.49
C TYR A 352 -21.86 23.52 1.09
N MET A 353 -21.43 22.62 1.98
CA MET A 353 -21.35 21.18 1.73
C MET A 353 -22.67 20.56 1.25
N PHE A 354 -23.83 21.07 1.69
CA PHE A 354 -25.15 20.54 1.30
C PHE A 354 -25.99 21.52 0.49
N LEU A 355 -25.55 22.77 0.37
CA LEU A 355 -26.34 23.86 -0.22
C LEU A 355 -25.89 24.20 -1.64
N TYR A 356 -24.67 23.82 -2.01
CA TYR A 356 -24.08 24.21 -3.28
C TYR A 356 -23.75 22.98 -4.13
N TRP A 357 -24.22 23.00 -5.37
CA TRP A 357 -23.80 22.09 -6.43
C TRP A 357 -23.02 22.89 -7.46
N GLY A 358 -21.96 22.30 -8.00
CA GLY A 358 -21.00 22.97 -8.86
C GLY A 358 -21.55 23.29 -10.25
N CYS A 359 -20.87 22.79 -11.27
CA CYS A 359 -21.22 23.05 -12.67
C CYS A 359 -22.70 22.79 -12.95
N PHE A 360 -23.40 23.79 -13.50
CA PHE A 360 -24.83 23.75 -13.83
C PHE A 360 -25.75 23.21 -12.72
N ASN A 361 -25.33 23.31 -11.45
CA ASN A 361 -26.06 22.75 -10.31
C ASN A 361 -26.26 21.22 -10.37
N THR A 362 -25.41 20.49 -11.12
CA THR A 362 -25.51 19.03 -11.30
C THR A 362 -24.29 18.26 -10.77
N LEU A 363 -23.09 18.81 -10.90
CA LEU A 363 -21.86 18.15 -10.43
C LEU A 363 -21.60 18.44 -8.94
N PRO A 364 -21.23 17.42 -8.14
CA PRO A 364 -20.84 17.65 -6.75
C PRO A 364 -19.52 18.43 -6.68
N ILE A 365 -19.37 19.26 -5.67
CA ILE A 365 -18.13 19.99 -5.39
C ILE A 365 -17.08 19.10 -4.74
N GLY A 366 -15.81 19.51 -4.81
CA GLY A 366 -14.64 18.83 -4.24
C GLY A 366 -14.91 18.11 -2.90
N PRO A 367 -15.28 18.86 -1.85
CA PRO A 367 -15.50 18.29 -0.53
C PRO A 367 -16.67 17.28 -0.45
N GLN A 368 -17.70 17.44 -1.28
CA GLN A 368 -18.82 16.48 -1.29
C GLN A 368 -18.36 15.11 -1.75
N TYR A 369 -17.73 15.04 -2.93
CA TYR A 369 -17.30 13.75 -3.47
C TYR A 369 -16.06 13.18 -2.76
N ALA A 370 -15.29 14.02 -2.06
CA ALA A 370 -14.23 13.56 -1.17
C ALA A 370 -14.78 12.71 -0.01
N LEU A 371 -15.93 13.09 0.54
CA LEU A 371 -16.55 12.43 1.69
C LEU A 371 -17.43 11.22 1.34
N TYR A 372 -17.75 10.95 0.07
CA TYR A 372 -18.60 9.81 -0.29
C TYR A 372 -18.02 8.45 0.15
N PRO A 373 -16.75 8.07 -0.16
CA PRO A 373 -16.22 6.79 0.30
C PRO A 373 -16.05 6.68 1.83
N PRO A 374 -15.54 7.72 2.55
CA PRO A 374 -15.54 7.72 4.01
C PRO A 374 -16.93 7.55 4.61
N PHE A 375 -17.93 8.24 4.07
CA PHE A 375 -19.31 8.15 4.53
C PHE A 375 -19.88 6.75 4.35
N ILE A 376 -19.68 6.13 3.18
CA ILE A 376 -20.06 4.72 2.93
C ILE A 376 -19.38 3.80 3.94
N ALA A 377 -18.07 3.98 4.18
CA ALA A 377 -17.33 3.18 5.14
C ALA A 377 -17.88 3.32 6.57
N VAL A 378 -18.19 4.53 7.01
CA VAL A 378 -18.77 4.78 8.35
C VAL A 378 -20.16 4.17 8.47
N ILE A 379 -21.04 4.37 7.47
CA ILE A 379 -22.39 3.78 7.47
C ILE A 379 -22.33 2.26 7.52
N MET A 380 -21.48 1.64 6.71
CA MET A 380 -21.27 0.19 6.74
C MET A 380 -20.67 -0.29 8.07
N LYS A 381 -19.96 0.57 8.80
CA LYS A 381 -19.34 0.21 10.08
C LYS A 381 -20.34 0.22 11.23
N ILE A 382 -21.29 1.16 11.25
CA ILE A 382 -22.22 1.38 12.37
C ILE A 382 -23.00 0.10 12.76
N PRO A 383 -23.66 -0.63 11.83
CA PRO A 383 -24.38 -1.86 12.19
C PRO A 383 -23.48 -2.93 12.77
N LEU A 384 -22.22 -3.01 12.32
CA LEU A 384 -21.24 -3.97 12.81
C LEU A 384 -20.69 -3.62 14.20
N LEU A 385 -20.99 -2.42 14.73
CA LEU A 385 -20.63 -2.01 16.09
C LEU A 385 -21.77 -2.28 17.09
N LEU A 386 -22.99 -2.54 16.62
CA LEU A 386 -24.11 -2.84 17.49
C LEU A 386 -23.85 -4.17 18.24
N PRO A 387 -24.03 -4.22 19.58
CA PRO A 387 -23.75 -5.41 20.38
C PRO A 387 -24.31 -6.73 19.82
N PRO A 388 -25.57 -6.84 19.34
CA PRO A 388 -26.08 -8.12 18.82
C PRO A 388 -25.31 -8.59 17.57
N VAL A 389 -24.94 -7.67 16.69
CA VAL A 389 -24.23 -7.99 15.44
C VAL A 389 -22.76 -8.30 15.71
N ASP A 390 -22.09 -7.47 16.52
CA ASP A 390 -20.69 -7.71 16.87
C ASP A 390 -20.55 -9.03 17.65
N ASN A 391 -21.38 -9.30 18.66
CA ASN A 391 -21.34 -10.55 19.41
C ASN A 391 -21.49 -11.77 18.51
N TYR A 392 -22.41 -11.73 17.54
CA TYR A 392 -22.59 -12.81 16.58
C TYR A 392 -21.40 -12.96 15.63
N LEU A 393 -20.86 -11.84 15.13
CA LEU A 393 -19.65 -11.84 14.30
C LEU A 393 -18.43 -12.41 15.07
N GLN A 394 -18.28 -12.06 16.34
CA GLN A 394 -17.22 -12.60 17.19
C GLN A 394 -17.39 -14.10 17.43
N LYS A 395 -18.63 -14.60 17.61
CA LYS A 395 -18.90 -16.05 17.67
C LYS A 395 -18.42 -16.75 16.39
N ILE A 396 -18.78 -16.23 15.21
CA ILE A 396 -18.33 -16.78 13.91
C ILE A 396 -16.79 -16.81 13.84
N ARG A 397 -16.13 -15.71 14.25
CA ARG A 397 -14.67 -15.62 14.25
C ARG A 397 -14.00 -16.58 15.24
N LYS A 398 -14.67 -16.89 16.36
CA LYS A 398 -14.25 -17.92 17.31
C LYS A 398 -14.48 -19.36 16.80
N GLY A 399 -15.22 -19.56 15.71
CA GLY A 399 -15.43 -20.86 15.08
C GLY A 399 -16.88 -21.34 15.05
N TYR A 400 -17.84 -20.51 15.44
CA TYR A 400 -19.26 -20.83 15.24
C TYR A 400 -19.59 -20.97 13.75
N GLU A 401 -20.39 -21.98 13.43
CA GLU A 401 -20.92 -22.25 12.10
C GLU A 401 -22.42 -22.46 12.19
N ARG A 402 -23.19 -21.62 11.49
CA ARG A 402 -24.64 -21.76 11.40
C ARG A 402 -24.98 -23.08 10.69
N ASN A 403 -25.81 -23.90 11.31
CA ASN A 403 -26.18 -25.24 10.86
C ASN A 403 -25.01 -26.26 10.89
N SER A 404 -24.10 -26.14 11.86
CA SER A 404 -23.12 -27.19 12.12
C SER A 404 -23.84 -28.49 12.46
N LYS A 405 -23.44 -29.60 11.81
CA LYS A 405 -23.98 -30.96 12.04
C LYS A 405 -23.91 -31.41 13.51
N TYR A 406 -23.12 -30.73 14.35
CA TYR A 406 -23.02 -30.98 15.78
C TYR A 406 -24.17 -30.41 16.62
N GLU A 407 -24.92 -29.42 16.12
CA GLU A 407 -26.10 -28.89 16.83
C GLU A 407 -27.36 -29.74 16.61
N THR A 408 -27.44 -30.49 15.50
CA THR A 408 -28.55 -31.42 15.21
C THR A 408 -28.46 -32.77 15.94
N GLY A 409 -27.39 -33.00 16.73
CA GLY A 409 -27.18 -34.26 17.46
C GLY A 409 -27.57 -34.23 18.95
N LYS A 410 -28.18 -33.14 19.44
CA LYS A 410 -28.65 -33.05 20.82
C LYS A 410 -30.15 -33.35 20.92
N VAL A 411 -30.42 -34.57 21.35
CA VAL A 411 -31.61 -35.07 22.07
C VAL A 411 -32.85 -35.40 21.21
N GLU A 412 -32.79 -36.54 20.52
CA GLU A 412 -33.94 -37.46 20.45
C GLU A 412 -33.62 -38.68 21.32
N HIS A 413 -33.84 -38.54 22.62
CA HIS A 413 -34.12 -39.66 23.51
C HIS A 413 -35.42 -39.33 24.23
N ALA A 414 -36.52 -39.85 23.70
CA ALA A 414 -37.77 -40.10 24.38
C ALA A 414 -38.39 -41.36 23.78
#